data_AF-A0A1Y1NBG5-F1
#
_entry.id   AF-A0A1Y1NBG5-F1
#
_cell.length_a   1.000
_cell.length_b   1.000
_cell.length_c   1.000
_cell.angle_alpha   90.00
_cell.angle_beta   90.00
_cell.angle_gamma   90.00
#
_symmetry.space_group_name_H-M   'P 1'
#
loop_
_entity.id
_entity.type
_entity.pdbx_description
1 polymer ?
#
loop_
_entity_poly.entity_id
_entity_poly.type
_entity_poly.pdbx_seq_one_letter_code
_entity_poly.pdbx_strand_id
1 'polypeptide(L)'
;AQNMGRGMMPKQQVPGMPNGQMPQGAMRQQPRTMGNINPEQFMKNLTTLMNAKGLPLDPNPIVGDRPVNLVMLFQLVQSKGGYKPVTTGNGWGLIAQNLGLPAQIP
;
A
#
# COMPACT_ATOMS: atom_id res chain seq x y z
N ALA A 1 -15.55 37.60 -31.84
CA ALA A 1 -16.71 36.94 -31.22
C ALA A 1 -16.66 35.44 -31.53
N GLN A 2 -16.71 34.63 -30.47
CA GLN A 2 -17.23 33.26 -30.39
C GLN A 2 -16.60 32.14 -31.26
N ASN A 3 -15.66 31.44 -30.64
CA ASN A 3 -15.12 30.14 -31.04
C ASN A 3 -15.99 29.04 -30.42
N MET A 4 -16.73 28.27 -31.24
CA MET A 4 -17.42 27.02 -30.89
C MET A 4 -16.46 25.88 -31.31
N GLY A 5 -16.04 24.92 -30.49
CA GLY A 5 -16.80 24.11 -29.55
C GLY A 5 -17.28 22.83 -30.27
N ARG A 6 -16.80 21.66 -29.81
CA ARG A 6 -17.32 20.29 -30.07
C ARG A 6 -16.61 19.45 -31.17
N GLY A 7 -15.45 18.90 -30.81
CA GLY A 7 -14.93 17.68 -31.43
C GLY A 7 -15.70 16.46 -30.94
N MET A 8 -16.75 16.05 -31.66
CA MET A 8 -17.38 14.74 -31.51
C MET A 8 -16.86 13.85 -32.65
N MET A 9 -16.02 12.85 -32.33
CA MET A 9 -15.72 11.78 -33.28
C MET A 9 -16.92 10.83 -33.35
N PRO A 10 -17.46 10.54 -34.55
CA PRO A 10 -18.47 9.51 -34.68
C PRO A 10 -17.84 8.14 -34.40
N LYS A 11 -18.46 7.41 -33.47
CA LYS A 11 -18.18 5.99 -33.20
C LYS A 11 -18.33 5.21 -34.51
N GLN A 12 -17.19 4.75 -35.03
CA GLN A 12 -17.12 3.79 -36.12
C GLN A 12 -17.74 2.47 -35.64
N GLN A 13 -18.96 2.21 -36.12
CA GLN A 13 -19.68 0.97 -35.91
C GLN A 13 -19.00 -0.12 -36.74
N VAL A 14 -18.51 -1.16 -36.07
CA VAL A 14 -18.10 -2.42 -36.72
C VAL A 14 -19.32 -3.34 -36.77
N PRO A 15 -19.82 -3.73 -37.95
CA PRO A 15 -20.93 -4.67 -38.07
C PRO A 15 -20.39 -6.10 -38.16
N GLY A 16 -20.82 -6.96 -37.23
CA GLY A 16 -20.68 -8.41 -37.34
C GLY A 16 -19.90 -9.08 -36.23
N MET A 17 -20.61 -9.55 -35.20
CA MET A 17 -20.19 -10.72 -34.40
C MET A 17 -21.41 -11.24 -33.60
N PRO A 18 -21.83 -12.52 -33.78
CA PRO A 18 -22.93 -13.10 -33.03
C PRO A 18 -22.45 -13.71 -31.70
N ASN A 19 -23.23 -13.44 -30.65
CA ASN A 19 -23.40 -14.21 -29.41
C ASN A 19 -22.15 -14.75 -28.66
N GLY A 20 -21.81 -14.11 -27.53
CA GLY A 20 -20.89 -14.69 -26.55
C GLY A 20 -20.61 -13.76 -25.37
N GLN A 21 -21.24 -14.02 -24.24
CA GLN A 21 -20.84 -13.70 -22.86
C GLN A 21 -19.56 -12.82 -22.73
N MET A 22 -19.71 -11.56 -22.34
CA MET A 22 -18.58 -10.79 -21.80
C MET A 22 -18.48 -11.06 -20.29
N PRO A 23 -17.44 -11.76 -19.78
CA PRO A 23 -17.21 -11.82 -18.35
C PRO A 23 -16.78 -10.44 -17.87
N GLN A 24 -17.47 -9.99 -16.83
CA GLN A 24 -17.24 -8.76 -16.09
C GLN A 24 -15.75 -8.63 -15.77
N GLY A 25 -15.07 -7.72 -16.47
CA GLY A 25 -13.64 -7.47 -16.32
C GLY A 25 -13.34 -7.11 -14.87
N ALA A 26 -12.66 -8.04 -14.19
CA ALA A 26 -12.03 -7.81 -12.91
C ALA A 26 -11.18 -6.54 -13.04
N MET A 27 -11.58 -5.49 -12.32
CA MET A 27 -10.80 -4.27 -12.17
C MET A 27 -9.52 -4.67 -11.44
N ARG A 28 -8.50 -5.04 -12.23
CA ARG A 28 -7.17 -5.40 -11.77
C ARG A 28 -6.66 -4.18 -11.03
N GLN A 29 -6.73 -4.22 -9.70
CA GLN A 29 -6.19 -3.18 -8.83
C GLN A 29 -4.72 -3.07 -9.18
N GLN A 30 -4.40 -2.01 -9.92
CA GLN A 30 -3.04 -1.70 -10.31
C GLN A 30 -2.27 -1.53 -8.98
N PRO A 31 -1.24 -2.35 -8.71
CA PRO A 31 -0.48 -2.20 -7.49
C PRO A 31 0.06 -0.77 -7.51
N ARG A 32 -0.42 0.05 -6.57
CA ARG A 32 0.14 1.38 -6.37
C ARG A 32 1.61 1.14 -6.10
N THR A 33 2.46 1.53 -7.05
CA THR A 33 3.90 1.51 -6.90
C THR A 33 4.21 2.42 -5.72
N MET A 34 4.35 1.82 -4.54
CA MET A 34 4.85 2.49 -3.36
C MET A 34 6.18 3.13 -3.77
N GLY A 35 6.25 4.46 -3.70
CA GLY A 35 7.47 5.18 -4.04
C GLY A 35 8.63 4.57 -3.27
N ASN A 36 9.81 4.48 -3.90
CA ASN A 36 11.00 3.94 -3.27
C ASN A 36 11.29 4.74 -1.98
N ILE A 37 10.98 4.15 -0.83
CA ILE A 37 11.29 4.75 0.47
C ILE A 37 12.77 4.49 0.72
N ASN A 38 13.56 5.56 0.85
CA ASN A 38 14.93 5.44 1.30
C ASN A 38 14.95 5.10 2.80
N PRO A 39 15.48 3.93 3.21
CA PRO A 39 15.49 3.50 4.61
C PRO A 39 16.22 4.47 5.54
N GLU A 40 17.32 5.08 5.10
CA GLU A 40 18.10 6.01 5.93
C GLU A 40 17.32 7.30 6.20
N GLN A 41 16.69 7.87 5.17
CA GLN A 41 15.85 9.06 5.33
C GLN A 41 14.61 8.77 6.18
N PHE A 42 14.01 7.59 6.02
CA PHE A 42 12.89 7.18 6.85
C PHE A 42 13.28 7.16 8.33
N MET A 43 14.38 6.49 8.68
CA MET A 43 14.84 6.42 10.07
C MET A 43 15.19 7.79 10.63
N LYS A 44 15.86 8.66 9.86
CA LYS A 44 16.16 10.04 10.29
C LYS A 44 14.89 10.83 10.62
N ASN A 45 13.88 10.74 9.77
CA ASN A 45 12.60 11.43 9.96
C ASN A 45 11.83 10.85 11.16
N LEU A 46 11.84 9.52 11.33
CA LEU A 46 11.22 8.85 12.47
C LEU A 46 11.88 9.27 13.79
N THR A 47 13.22 9.28 13.86
CA THR A 47 13.96 9.73 15.04
C THR A 47 13.66 11.19 15.37
N THR A 48 13.66 12.07 14.38
CA THR A 48 13.30 13.49 14.57
C THR A 48 11.88 13.64 15.12
N LEU A 49 10.93 12.90 14.54
CA LEU A 49 9.53 12.93 14.96
C LEU A 49 9.35 12.45 16.41
N MET A 50 10.00 11.34 16.77
CA MET A 50 9.92 10.78 18.12
C MET A 50 10.54 11.73 19.16
N ASN A 51 11.72 12.29 18.86
CA ASN A 51 12.36 13.29 19.71
C ASN A 51 11.49 14.55 19.89
N ALA A 52 10.91 15.08 18.80
CA ALA A 52 10.03 16.25 18.87
C ALA A 52 8.76 16.00 19.70
N LYS A 53 8.32 14.74 19.80
CA LYS A 53 7.18 14.31 20.62
C LYS A 53 7.58 13.91 22.04
N GLY A 54 8.87 13.93 22.39
CA GLY A 54 9.38 13.44 23.67
C GLY A 54 9.15 11.93 23.86
N LEU A 55 9.04 11.17 22.78
CA LEU A 55 8.83 9.72 22.82
C LEU A 55 10.16 8.99 22.67
N PRO A 56 10.43 7.97 23.51
CA PRO A 56 11.59 7.11 23.31
C PRO A 56 11.40 6.32 22.01
N LEU A 57 12.48 6.22 21.23
CA LEU A 57 12.55 5.39 20.03
C LEU A 57 13.62 4.33 20.23
N ASP A 58 13.23 3.08 20.12
CA ASP A 58 14.16 1.98 19.89
C ASP A 58 14.35 1.81 18.36
N PRO A 59 15.56 2.06 17.82
CA PRO A 59 15.81 1.90 16.40
C PRO A 59 15.87 0.42 15.97
N ASN A 60 16.08 -0.51 16.90
CA ASN A 60 16.22 -1.94 16.60
C ASN A 60 15.29 -2.79 17.49
N PRO A 61 13.96 -2.60 17.39
CA PRO A 61 13.04 -3.31 18.25
C PRO A 61 13.06 -4.81 17.94
N ILE A 62 12.98 -5.62 18.99
CA ILE A 62 12.97 -7.08 18.93
C ILE A 62 11.60 -7.60 19.35
N VAL A 63 11.04 -8.54 18.60
CA VAL A 63 9.79 -9.24 18.94
C VAL A 63 10.07 -10.75 18.97
N GLY A 64 9.91 -11.36 20.14
CA GLY A 64 10.45 -12.70 20.39
C GLY A 64 11.98 -12.68 20.28
N ASP A 65 12.54 -13.49 19.38
CA ASP A 65 13.98 -13.54 19.07
C ASP A 65 14.32 -12.90 17.71
N ARG A 66 13.42 -12.07 17.15
CA ARG A 66 13.57 -11.54 15.80
C ARG A 66 13.61 -10.00 15.80
N PRO A 67 14.64 -9.39 15.19
CA PRO A 67 14.66 -7.94 15.02
C PRO A 67 13.61 -7.53 13.98
N VAL A 68 12.91 -6.44 14.26
CA VAL A 68 11.87 -5.89 13.39
C VAL A 68 12.44 -4.78 12.54
N ASN A 69 12.38 -4.94 11.21
CA ASN A 69 12.72 -3.86 10.29
C ASN A 69 11.58 -2.84 10.22
N LEU A 70 11.76 -1.67 10.86
CA LEU A 70 10.74 -0.62 10.92
C LEU A 70 10.33 -0.08 9.55
N VAL A 71 11.26 0.00 8.59
CA VAL A 71 10.98 0.47 7.22
C VAL A 71 10.04 -0.52 6.53
N MET A 72 10.34 -1.81 6.62
CA MET A 72 9.52 -2.87 6.03
C MET A 72 8.16 -2.97 6.70
N LEU A 73 8.10 -2.84 8.03
CA LEU A 73 6.84 -2.79 8.78
C LEU A 73 5.95 -1.65 8.28
N PHE A 74 6.52 -0.44 8.16
CA PHE A 74 5.80 0.72 7.65
C PHE A 74 5.31 0.49 6.23
N GLN A 75 6.16 -0.03 5.33
CA GLN A 75 5.78 -0.35 3.95
C GLN A 75 4.62 -1.34 3.86
N LEU A 76 4.69 -2.43 4.62
CA LEU A 76 3.64 -3.46 4.62
C LEU A 76 2.30 -2.88 5.10
N VAL A 77 2.32 -2.08 6.17
CA VAL A 77 1.11 -1.43 6.70
C VAL A 77 0.55 -0.40 5.71
N GLN A 78 1.40 0.43 5.11
CA GLN A 78 1.00 1.41 4.10
C GLN A 78 0.40 0.74 2.85
N SER A 79 0.96 -0.39 2.41
CA SER A 79 0.45 -1.15 1.26
C SER A 79 -1.01 -1.62 1.47
N LYS A 80 -1.42 -1.82 2.72
CA LYS A 80 -2.77 -2.22 3.13
C LYS A 80 -3.70 -1.04 3.42
N GLY A 81 -3.28 0.20 3.15
CA GLY A 81 -4.08 1.40 3.41
C GLY A 81 -3.83 2.03 4.78
N GLY A 82 -2.74 1.66 5.46
CA GLY A 82 -2.32 2.22 6.74
C GLY A 82 -2.78 1.43 7.96
N TYR A 83 -2.55 1.99 9.14
CA TYR A 83 -2.79 1.35 10.44
C TYR A 83 -4.25 0.91 10.65
N LYS A 84 -5.21 1.77 10.29
CA LYS A 84 -6.64 1.54 10.59
C LYS A 84 -7.19 0.31 9.86
N PRO A 85 -7.06 0.17 8.52
CA PRO A 85 -7.51 -1.03 7.82
C PRO A 85 -6.83 -2.32 8.29
N VAL A 86 -5.52 -2.29 8.59
CA VAL A 86 -4.78 -3.46 9.10
C VAL A 86 -5.35 -3.91 10.44
N THR A 87 -5.62 -2.97 11.34
CA THR A 87 -6.12 -3.28 12.68
C THR A 87 -7.57 -3.78 12.64
N THR A 88 -8.45 -3.09 11.91
CA THR A 88 -9.87 -3.51 11.81
C THR A 88 -10.06 -4.79 11.02
N GLY A 89 -9.16 -5.09 10.09
CA GLY A 89 -9.19 -6.29 9.24
C GLY A 89 -8.43 -7.48 9.82
N ASN A 90 -8.00 -7.43 11.09
CA ASN A 90 -7.16 -8.45 11.73
C ASN A 90 -5.91 -8.84 10.91
N GLY A 91 -5.32 -7.86 10.22
CA GLY A 91 -4.24 -8.07 9.26
C GLY A 91 -2.86 -8.23 9.88
N TRP A 92 -2.70 -7.97 11.18
CA TRP A 92 -1.42 -8.01 11.88
C TRP A 92 -0.71 -9.37 11.79
N GLY A 93 -1.46 -10.47 11.79
CA GLY A 93 -0.88 -11.81 11.61
C GLY A 93 -0.20 -11.98 10.24
N LEU A 94 -0.76 -11.39 9.18
CA LEU A 94 -0.13 -11.42 7.85
C LEU A 94 1.09 -10.49 7.80
N ILE A 95 1.03 -9.33 8.43
CA ILE A 95 2.18 -8.40 8.52
C ILE A 95 3.35 -9.05 9.26
N ALA A 96 3.08 -9.69 10.40
CA ALA A 96 4.07 -10.42 11.19
C ALA A 96 4.74 -11.54 10.38
N GLN A 97 3.95 -12.35 9.66
CA GLN A 97 4.48 -13.39 8.77
C GLN A 97 5.39 -12.83 7.67
N ASN A 98 5.01 -11.71 7.04
CA ASN A 98 5.84 -11.05 6.02
C ASN A 98 7.14 -10.46 6.59
N LEU A 99 7.14 -10.08 7.87
CA LEU A 99 8.35 -9.65 8.59
C LEU A 99 9.18 -10.82 9.12
N GLY A 100 8.73 -12.07 8.92
CA GLY A 100 9.38 -13.27 9.45
C GLY A 100 9.27 -13.38 10.98
N LEU A 101 8.31 -12.69 11.60
CA LEU A 101 8.04 -12.78 13.03
C LEU A 101 7.18 -14.02 13.31
N PRO A 102 7.33 -14.65 14.50
CA PRO A 102 6.49 -15.77 14.88
C PRO A 102 5.01 -15.33 14.90
N ALA A 103 4.14 -16.17 14.33
CA ALA A 103 2.69 -15.90 14.27
C ALA A 103 2.01 -15.91 15.65
N GLN A 104 2.70 -16.48 16.64
CA GLN A 104 2.26 -16.65 18.01
C GLN A 104 3.48 -16.45 18.91
N ILE A 105 3.46 -15.37 19.69
CA ILE A 105 4.37 -15.18 20.82
C ILE A 105 3.69 -15.92 21.97
N PRO A 106 4.33 -16.93 22.57
CA PRO A 106 3.73 -17.76 23.61
C PRO A 106 3.33 -16.95 24.86
#